data_AF-A0A7K3BDQ1-F1
#
_entry.id   AF-A0A7K3BDQ1-F1
#
_cell.length_a   1.000
_cell.length_b   1.000
_cell.length_c   1.000
_cell.angle_alpha   90.00
_cell.angle_beta   90.00
_cell.angle_gamma   90.00
#
_symmetry.space_group_name_H-M   'P 1'
#
loop_
_entity.id
_entity.type
_entity.pdbx_description
1 polymer ?
#
loop_
_entity_poly.entity_id
_entity_poly.type
_entity_poly.pdbx_seq_one_letter_code
_entity_poly.pdbx_strand_id
1 'polypeptide(L)'
;MSRNEDRTFPARRAFGGRARQWVALTSTAVTALVATASPASATAVGYGKVGSFCFDVKGVQLCAPGATIGHVIKGNGLSITREEASVQDIFGADSAGGKWCNWRIDWRYSDTDGKTYLIRRGPMHHSCTFMKSVGRVDDSRRTLKHYGKACADFFASGQKRGTQCHNIVK
;
A
#
# COMPACT_ATOMS: atom_id res chain seq x y z
N MET A 1 13.87 72.07 70.58
CA MET A 1 12.82 71.22 69.98
C MET A 1 12.74 69.95 70.83
N SER A 2 11.94 69.96 71.90
CA SER A 2 10.57 69.40 72.02
C SER A 2 10.55 67.88 71.84
N ARG A 3 10.48 67.10 72.93
CA ARG A 3 9.27 66.55 73.62
C ARG A 3 8.56 65.47 72.77
N ASN A 4 8.05 64.35 73.25
CA ASN A 4 7.83 63.83 74.61
C ASN A 4 7.45 62.34 74.53
N GLU A 5 7.46 61.70 75.69
CA GLU A 5 7.09 60.31 76.00
C GLU A 5 5.64 59.91 75.68
N ASP A 6 5.49 58.63 75.34
CA ASP A 6 4.62 57.60 75.93
C ASP A 6 3.17 57.95 76.34
N ARG A 7 2.19 57.18 75.82
CA ARG A 7 0.97 56.73 76.55
C ARG A 7 -0.12 56.01 75.72
N THR A 8 -0.50 54.82 76.21
CA THR A 8 -1.87 54.27 76.43
C THR A 8 -2.62 53.52 75.30
N PHE A 9 -2.97 52.25 75.60
CA PHE A 9 -3.99 51.39 74.99
C PHE A 9 -5.44 51.86 75.29
N PRO A 10 -6.47 51.55 74.47
CA PRO A 10 -7.32 50.40 74.82
C PRO A 10 -7.96 49.63 73.65
N ALA A 11 -8.71 48.60 74.04
CA ALA A 11 -9.21 47.44 73.32
C ALA A 11 -10.49 47.61 72.45
N ARG A 12 -10.79 46.49 71.76
CA ARG A 12 -12.09 45.97 71.24
C ARG A 12 -12.60 46.52 69.90
N ARG A 13 -12.82 45.63 68.92
CA ARG A 13 -14.13 44.95 68.66
C ARG A 13 -14.01 43.98 67.47
N ALA A 14 -14.75 42.88 67.60
CA ALA A 14 -14.95 41.84 66.60
C ALA A 14 -16.02 42.22 65.57
N PHE A 15 -15.88 41.76 64.33
CA PHE A 15 -16.93 41.41 63.34
C PHE A 15 -16.17 40.57 62.28
N GLY A 16 -16.46 39.31 62.02
CA GLY A 16 -17.75 38.73 61.68
C GLY A 16 -17.85 38.64 60.15
N GLY A 17 -17.57 37.48 59.56
CA GLY A 17 -17.73 37.28 58.12
C GLY A 17 -17.06 36.03 57.56
N ARG A 18 -17.71 34.87 57.70
CA ARG A 18 -17.37 33.66 56.95
C ARG A 18 -17.60 33.90 55.45
N ALA A 19 -16.55 34.02 54.66
CA ALA A 19 -16.61 33.80 53.22
C ALA A 19 -16.13 32.39 52.93
N ARG A 20 -17.07 31.44 52.79
CA ARG A 20 -16.79 30.11 52.23
C ARG A 20 -16.41 30.30 50.76
N GLN A 21 -15.12 30.26 50.46
CA GLN A 21 -14.63 30.12 49.09
C GLN A 21 -14.93 28.71 48.60
N TRP A 22 -15.88 28.60 47.68
CA TRP A 22 -16.07 27.41 46.87
C TRP A 22 -14.98 27.39 45.79
N VAL A 23 -13.97 26.55 45.98
CA VAL A 23 -13.02 26.21 44.93
C VAL A 23 -13.72 25.24 44.00
N ALA A 24 -14.17 25.71 42.84
CA ALA A 24 -14.64 24.85 41.78
C ALA A 24 -13.43 24.13 41.16
N LEU A 25 -13.27 22.84 41.47
CA LEU A 25 -12.36 21.95 40.75
C LEU A 25 -12.95 21.66 39.36
N THR A 26 -12.45 22.34 38.34
CA THR A 26 -12.69 21.97 36.94
C THR A 26 -11.80 20.79 36.58
N SER A 27 -12.33 19.56 36.64
CA SER A 27 -11.66 18.37 36.13
C SER A 27 -11.66 18.40 34.60
N THR A 28 -10.54 18.82 34.00
CA THR A 28 -10.28 18.60 32.57
C THR A 28 -10.01 17.12 32.33
N ALA A 29 -10.99 16.40 31.78
CA ALA A 29 -10.82 15.03 31.31
C ALA A 29 -9.90 15.04 30.07
N VAL A 30 -8.66 14.56 30.23
CA VAL A 30 -7.74 14.34 29.11
C VAL A 30 -8.18 13.07 28.38
N THR A 31 -8.89 13.21 27.27
CA THR A 31 -9.24 12.08 26.40
C THR A 31 -8.00 11.69 25.61
N ALA A 32 -7.30 10.64 26.03
CA ALA A 32 -6.20 10.07 25.26
C ALA A 32 -6.76 9.42 23.99
N LEU A 33 -6.54 10.04 22.83
CA LEU A 33 -6.76 9.44 21.52
C LEU A 33 -5.77 8.28 21.34
N VAL A 34 -6.22 7.05 21.56
CA VAL A 34 -5.45 5.86 21.19
C VAL A 34 -5.49 5.77 19.66
N ALA A 35 -4.44 6.26 19.01
CA ALA A 35 -4.24 6.04 17.58
C ALA A 35 -3.96 4.55 17.35
N THR A 36 -4.97 3.79 16.90
CA THR A 36 -4.78 2.42 16.44
C THR A 36 -4.04 2.48 15.10
N ALA A 37 -2.76 2.12 15.10
CA ALA A 37 -2.02 1.94 13.86
C ALA A 37 -2.72 0.83 13.04
N SER A 38 -3.26 1.20 11.88
CA SER A 38 -3.83 0.21 10.97
C SER A 38 -2.73 -0.76 10.54
N PRO A 39 -2.98 -2.08 10.50
CA PRO A 39 -1.98 -3.01 10.01
C PRO A 39 -1.72 -2.72 8.53
N ALA A 40 -0.46 -2.45 8.20
CA ALA A 40 0.11 -2.48 6.86
C ALA A 40 -0.49 -3.62 6.02
N SER A 41 -1.25 -3.33 4.97
CA SER A 41 -1.79 -4.40 4.11
C SER A 41 -0.89 -4.61 2.89
N ALA A 42 -0.47 -5.86 2.65
CA ALA A 42 0.10 -6.25 1.35
C ALA A 42 -0.99 -6.64 0.34
N THR A 43 -2.25 -6.75 0.78
CA THR A 43 -3.35 -7.15 -0.08
C THR A 43 -3.73 -6.00 -1.01
N ALA A 44 -3.67 -6.25 -2.32
CA ALA A 44 -3.96 -5.25 -3.33
C ALA A 44 -4.46 -5.92 -4.63
N VAL A 45 -5.31 -5.21 -5.37
CA VAL A 45 -5.82 -5.61 -6.69
C VAL A 45 -5.75 -4.40 -7.60
N GLY A 46 -5.28 -4.57 -8.83
CA GLY A 46 -5.29 -3.49 -9.79
C GLY A 46 -4.94 -3.95 -11.19
N TYR A 47 -5.08 -3.02 -12.12
CA TYR A 47 -4.97 -3.28 -13.55
C TYR A 47 -4.02 -2.27 -14.20
N GLY A 48 -3.18 -2.77 -15.11
CA GLY A 48 -2.29 -1.97 -15.96
C GLY A 48 -2.60 -2.21 -17.43
N LYS A 49 -2.16 -1.30 -18.30
CA LYS A 49 -2.32 -1.45 -19.75
C LYS A 49 -1.20 -2.30 -20.34
N VAL A 50 -1.55 -3.14 -21.29
CA VAL A 50 -0.63 -3.82 -22.21
C VAL A 50 -0.83 -3.18 -23.57
N GLY A 51 0.23 -2.60 -24.14
CA GLY A 51 0.16 -2.01 -25.48
C GLY A 51 -0.14 -3.07 -26.53
N SER A 52 -0.64 -2.67 -27.69
CA SER A 52 -0.67 -3.58 -28.84
C SER A 52 0.77 -3.94 -29.24
N PHE A 53 0.96 -5.15 -29.75
CA PHE A 53 2.27 -5.57 -30.24
C PHE A 53 2.10 -6.67 -31.29
N CYS A 54 3.08 -6.75 -32.19
CA CYS A 54 3.13 -7.80 -33.19
C CYS A 54 4.24 -8.80 -32.86
N PHE A 55 4.07 -10.02 -33.34
CA PHE A 55 5.01 -11.11 -33.23
C PHE A 55 5.12 -11.81 -34.58
N ASP A 56 6.34 -12.23 -34.91
CA ASP A 56 6.60 -13.04 -36.08
C ASP A 56 6.37 -14.52 -35.74
N VAL A 57 5.53 -15.19 -36.53
CA VAL A 57 5.36 -16.63 -36.46
C VAL A 57 5.65 -17.21 -37.83
N LYS A 58 6.85 -17.76 -38.00
CA LYS A 58 7.29 -18.41 -39.25
C LYS A 58 7.20 -17.47 -40.46
N GLY A 59 7.59 -16.20 -40.30
CA GLY A 59 7.56 -15.20 -41.37
C GLY A 59 6.21 -14.53 -41.58
N VAL A 60 5.18 -14.88 -40.80
CA VAL A 60 3.89 -14.19 -40.78
C VAL A 60 3.84 -13.29 -39.56
N GLN A 61 3.68 -11.98 -39.79
CA GLN A 61 3.47 -11.02 -38.72
C GLN A 61 2.02 -11.07 -38.26
N LEU A 62 1.84 -11.26 -36.96
CA LEU A 62 0.53 -11.30 -36.31
C LEU A 62 0.51 -10.30 -35.16
N CYS A 63 -0.54 -9.49 -35.10
CA CYS A 63 -0.64 -8.41 -34.12
C CYS A 63 -1.71 -8.73 -33.07
N ALA A 64 -1.32 -8.63 -31.81
CA ALA A 64 -2.24 -8.65 -30.68
C ALA A 64 -2.79 -7.23 -30.46
N PRO A 65 -4.11 -7.08 -30.24
CA PRO A 65 -4.67 -5.80 -29.82
C PRO A 65 -4.14 -5.42 -28.43
N GLY A 66 -4.37 -4.16 -28.05
CA GLY A 66 -4.13 -3.72 -26.67
C GLY A 66 -4.93 -4.58 -25.68
N ALA A 67 -4.38 -4.73 -24.48
CA ALA A 67 -4.88 -5.62 -23.45
C ALA A 67 -4.68 -5.04 -22.05
N THR A 68 -5.09 -5.79 -21.04
CA THR A 68 -4.98 -5.39 -19.64
C THR A 68 -4.20 -6.45 -18.87
N ILE A 69 -3.32 -6.03 -17.97
CA ILE A 69 -2.66 -6.90 -16.99
C ILE A 69 -3.26 -6.63 -15.61
N GLY A 70 -3.97 -7.61 -15.06
CA GLY A 70 -4.40 -7.62 -13.67
C GLY A 70 -3.29 -8.16 -12.77
N HIS A 71 -3.15 -7.61 -11.56
CA HIS A 71 -2.23 -8.11 -10.54
C HIS A 71 -2.90 -8.05 -9.18
N VAL A 72 -2.93 -9.20 -8.53
CA VAL A 72 -3.51 -9.45 -7.22
C VAL A 72 -2.40 -9.91 -6.30
N ILE A 73 -2.28 -9.26 -5.15
CA ILE A 73 -1.44 -9.70 -4.04
C ILE A 73 -2.38 -9.94 -2.85
N LYS A 74 -2.18 -11.04 -2.13
CA LYS A 74 -2.79 -11.28 -0.82
C LYS A 74 -1.69 -11.43 0.21
N GLY A 75 -1.89 -10.79 1.36
CA GLY A 75 -0.89 -10.77 2.41
C GLY A 75 -1.10 -9.68 3.46
N ASN A 76 -0.16 -9.59 4.39
CA ASN A 76 -0.14 -8.62 5.49
C ASN A 76 1.29 -8.13 5.73
N GLY A 77 1.47 -6.82 5.82
CA GLY A 77 2.77 -6.17 5.98
C GLY A 77 3.75 -6.55 4.88
N LEU A 78 4.82 -7.23 5.25
CA LEU A 78 5.81 -7.77 4.31
C LEU A 78 5.52 -9.22 3.89
N SER A 79 4.51 -9.86 4.48
CA SER A 79 4.14 -11.24 4.19
C SER A 79 3.21 -11.29 2.97
N ILE A 80 3.62 -12.01 1.93
CA ILE A 80 2.79 -12.36 0.78
C ILE A 80 2.41 -13.84 0.92
N THR A 81 1.12 -14.13 0.85
CA THR A 81 0.57 -15.49 0.90
C THR A 81 0.09 -15.99 -0.46
N ARG A 82 -0.24 -15.07 -1.37
CA ARG A 82 -0.60 -15.38 -2.76
C ARG A 82 -0.29 -14.19 -3.65
N GLU A 83 0.18 -14.49 -4.85
CA GLU A 83 0.36 -13.50 -5.90
C GLU A 83 -0.17 -14.08 -7.21
N GLU A 84 -0.92 -13.26 -7.94
CA GLU A 84 -1.59 -13.69 -9.16
C GLU A 84 -1.59 -12.53 -10.16
N ALA A 85 -1.35 -12.84 -11.42
CA ALA A 85 -1.55 -11.89 -12.49
C ALA A 85 -2.09 -12.57 -13.73
N SER A 86 -2.92 -11.85 -14.46
CA SER A 86 -3.54 -12.31 -15.70
C SER A 86 -3.51 -11.20 -16.74
N VAL A 87 -3.21 -11.58 -17.98
CA VAL A 87 -3.35 -10.73 -19.15
C VAL A 87 -4.64 -11.11 -19.85
N GLN A 88 -5.54 -10.15 -19.89
CA GLN A 88 -6.91 -10.26 -20.40
C GLN A 88 -7.10 -9.25 -21.53
N ASP A 89 -8.25 -9.28 -22.20
CA ASP A 89 -8.55 -8.30 -23.23
C ASP A 89 -8.61 -6.85 -22.69
N ILE A 90 -8.86 -5.89 -23.59
CA ILE A 90 -8.92 -4.46 -23.23
C ILE A 90 -10.06 -4.12 -22.24
N PHE A 91 -11.08 -4.97 -22.14
CA PHE A 91 -12.19 -4.83 -21.20
C PHE A 91 -11.98 -5.65 -19.92
N GLY A 92 -10.89 -6.42 -19.83
CA GLY A 92 -10.63 -7.32 -18.72
C GLY A 92 -11.53 -8.55 -18.72
N ALA A 93 -11.99 -9.02 -19.87
CA ALA A 93 -12.67 -10.29 -19.99
C ALA A 93 -11.71 -11.42 -20.41
N ASP A 94 -11.97 -12.62 -19.90
CA ASP A 94 -11.15 -13.82 -20.13
C ASP A 94 -11.38 -14.47 -21.51
N SER A 95 -12.47 -14.10 -22.19
CA SER A 95 -12.99 -14.76 -23.39
C SER A 95 -12.60 -14.11 -24.73
N ALA A 96 -12.02 -12.90 -24.73
CA ALA A 96 -11.55 -12.24 -25.95
C ALA A 96 -10.03 -12.00 -25.96
N GLY A 97 -9.27 -12.87 -25.28
CA GLY A 97 -7.82 -12.75 -25.16
C GLY A 97 -7.09 -12.73 -26.51
N GLY A 98 -5.99 -11.96 -26.59
CA GLY A 98 -5.13 -11.91 -27.76
C GLY A 98 -4.41 -13.24 -28.06
N LYS A 99 -3.55 -13.22 -29.09
CA LYS A 99 -2.62 -14.33 -29.37
C LYS A 99 -1.31 -14.06 -28.63
N TRP A 100 -1.04 -14.87 -27.61
CA TRP A 100 0.10 -14.73 -26.70
C TRP A 100 1.14 -15.82 -26.97
N CYS A 101 2.27 -15.46 -27.55
CA CYS A 101 3.35 -16.41 -27.85
C CYS A 101 4.63 -16.03 -27.09
N ASN A 102 5.43 -17.03 -26.70
CA ASN A 102 6.71 -16.83 -26.02
C ASN A 102 6.58 -15.85 -24.84
N TRP A 103 5.66 -16.18 -23.95
CA TRP A 103 5.24 -15.27 -22.89
C TRP A 103 5.63 -15.77 -21.50
N ARG A 104 5.84 -14.83 -20.58
CA ARG A 104 6.04 -15.09 -19.16
C ARG A 104 5.55 -13.90 -18.33
N ILE A 105 5.30 -14.13 -17.04
CA ILE A 105 5.02 -13.08 -16.07
C ILE A 105 6.06 -13.16 -14.96
N ASP A 106 6.76 -12.06 -14.71
CA ASP A 106 7.78 -11.95 -13.68
C ASP A 106 7.25 -11.11 -12.50
N TRP A 107 7.56 -11.51 -11.27
CA TRP A 107 7.31 -10.69 -10.08
C TRP A 107 8.55 -9.87 -9.78
N ARG A 108 8.43 -8.54 -9.74
CA ARG A 108 9.54 -7.63 -9.44
C ARG A 108 9.25 -6.82 -8.19
N TYR A 109 10.21 -6.78 -7.29
CA TYR A 109 10.12 -6.05 -6.03
C TYR A 109 11.21 -5.01 -5.93
N SER A 110 10.82 -3.82 -5.51
CA SER A 110 11.69 -2.66 -5.33
C SER A 110 11.43 -2.06 -3.94
N ASP A 111 12.47 -1.51 -3.32
CA ASP A 111 12.33 -0.78 -2.06
C ASP A 111 11.65 0.60 -2.26
N THR A 112 11.51 1.36 -1.18
CA THR A 112 10.94 2.72 -1.19
C THR A 112 11.75 3.71 -2.00
N ASP A 113 13.05 3.46 -2.19
CA ASP A 113 13.95 4.27 -3.01
C ASP A 113 13.91 3.86 -4.49
N GLY A 114 13.09 2.87 -4.84
CA GLY A 114 12.91 2.37 -6.19
C GLY A 114 13.97 1.36 -6.66
N LYS A 115 14.89 0.95 -5.79
CA LYS A 115 15.92 -0.05 -6.14
C LYS A 115 15.30 -1.44 -6.14
N THR A 116 15.38 -2.09 -7.30
CA THR A 116 14.92 -3.49 -7.44
C THR A 116 15.86 -4.41 -6.68
N TYR A 117 15.34 -5.18 -5.74
CA TYR A 117 16.12 -6.13 -4.92
C TYR A 117 15.77 -7.59 -5.20
N LEU A 118 14.64 -7.86 -5.85
CA LEU A 118 14.22 -9.23 -6.17
C LEU A 118 13.41 -9.25 -7.48
N ILE A 119 13.75 -10.17 -8.37
CA ILE A 119 12.95 -10.55 -9.53
C ILE A 119 12.73 -12.05 -9.50
N ARG A 120 11.48 -12.49 -9.40
CA ARG A 120 11.09 -13.90 -9.50
C ARG A 120 10.50 -14.17 -10.87
N ARG A 121 11.36 -14.66 -11.76
CA ARG A 121 10.97 -15.01 -13.12
C ARG A 121 9.93 -16.12 -13.14
N GLY A 122 8.94 -15.96 -14.00
CA GLY A 122 7.94 -17.00 -14.26
C GLY A 122 8.46 -18.06 -15.24
N PRO A 123 7.74 -19.18 -15.37
CA PRO A 123 7.99 -20.11 -16.46
C PRO A 123 7.79 -19.42 -17.81
N MET A 124 8.62 -19.79 -18.78
CA MET A 124 8.45 -19.36 -20.17
C MET A 124 7.46 -20.29 -20.88
N HIS A 125 6.42 -19.72 -21.46
CA HIS A 125 5.44 -20.42 -22.28
C HIS A 125 5.81 -20.24 -23.76
N HIS A 126 6.44 -21.26 -24.34
CA HIS A 126 6.92 -21.23 -25.73
C HIS A 126 5.80 -21.39 -26.76
N SER A 127 4.70 -22.05 -26.39
CA SER A 127 3.53 -22.19 -27.25
C SER A 127 2.70 -20.91 -27.28
N CYS A 128 1.90 -20.77 -28.33
CA CYS A 128 0.94 -19.69 -28.44
C CYS A 128 -0.38 -20.06 -27.76
N THR A 129 -0.88 -19.19 -26.90
CA THR A 129 -2.26 -19.22 -26.40
C THR A 129 -3.12 -18.31 -27.28
N PHE A 130 -4.29 -18.78 -27.70
CA PHE A 130 -5.20 -18.04 -28.59
C PHE A 130 -6.54 -17.82 -27.92
N MET A 131 -7.13 -16.63 -28.11
CA MET A 131 -8.52 -16.32 -27.72
C MET A 131 -8.82 -16.58 -26.24
N LYS A 132 -7.80 -16.51 -25.38
CA LYS A 132 -7.87 -16.80 -23.94
C LYS A 132 -6.95 -15.88 -23.17
N SER A 133 -7.30 -15.60 -21.92
CA SER A 133 -6.38 -14.97 -20.98
C SER A 133 -5.19 -15.88 -20.68
N VAL A 134 -4.06 -15.27 -20.33
CA VAL A 134 -2.87 -15.97 -19.84
C VAL A 134 -2.53 -15.43 -18.47
N GLY A 135 -2.05 -16.28 -17.57
CA GLY A 135 -1.81 -15.84 -16.21
C GLY A 135 -0.82 -16.72 -15.48
N ARG A 136 -0.42 -16.21 -14.32
CA ARG A 136 0.46 -16.88 -13.38
C ARG A 136 -0.12 -16.72 -11.98
N VAL A 137 -0.27 -17.84 -11.30
CA VAL A 137 -0.65 -17.89 -9.88
C VAL A 137 0.53 -18.46 -9.09
N ASP A 138 0.78 -17.90 -7.92
CA ASP A 138 1.83 -18.33 -7.01
C ASP A 138 1.33 -18.25 -5.56
N ASP A 139 0.98 -19.40 -4.99
CA ASP A 139 0.52 -19.55 -3.61
C ASP A 139 1.67 -19.77 -2.60
N SER A 140 2.94 -19.60 -3.01
CA SER A 140 4.07 -19.76 -2.09
C SER A 140 4.19 -18.57 -1.13
N ARG A 141 4.05 -18.87 0.17
CA ARG A 141 4.22 -17.88 1.25
C ARG A 141 5.66 -17.37 1.30
N ARG A 142 5.82 -16.05 1.47
CA ARG A 142 7.14 -15.43 1.63
C ARG A 142 7.04 -14.12 2.41
N THR A 143 8.17 -13.72 2.97
CA THR A 143 8.36 -12.41 3.58
C THR A 143 9.29 -11.58 2.72
N LEU A 144 8.83 -10.39 2.32
CA LEU A 144 9.63 -9.41 1.60
C LEU A 144 10.69 -8.80 2.51
N LYS A 145 11.84 -8.45 1.93
CA LYS A 145 12.95 -7.83 2.67
C LYS A 145 12.66 -6.36 3.03
N HIS A 146 11.93 -5.65 2.18
CA HIS A 146 11.67 -4.22 2.31
C HIS A 146 10.22 -3.89 1.91
N TYR A 147 9.68 -2.84 2.50
CA TYR A 147 8.51 -2.13 1.95
C TYR A 147 8.92 -1.42 0.65
N GLY A 148 7.95 -1.12 -0.21
CA GLY A 148 8.21 -0.48 -1.50
C GLY A 148 7.18 -0.86 -2.54
N LYS A 149 7.61 -1.35 -3.70
CA LYS A 149 6.72 -1.74 -4.81
C LYS A 149 6.81 -3.22 -5.12
N ALA A 150 5.68 -3.87 -5.31
CA ALA A 150 5.56 -5.19 -5.90
C ALA A 150 4.87 -5.07 -7.26
N CYS A 151 5.47 -5.61 -8.32
CA CYS A 151 5.01 -5.47 -9.68
C CYS A 151 4.89 -6.82 -10.40
N ALA A 152 3.84 -6.96 -11.20
CA ALA A 152 3.73 -7.96 -12.25
C ALA A 152 4.23 -7.37 -13.57
N ASP A 153 5.29 -7.93 -14.13
CA ASP A 153 5.80 -7.57 -15.46
C ASP A 153 5.44 -8.67 -16.47
N PHE A 154 4.65 -8.35 -17.48
CA PHE A 154 4.31 -9.26 -18.57
C PHE A 154 5.29 -9.12 -19.73
N PHE A 155 5.85 -10.24 -20.15
CA PHE A 155 6.71 -10.36 -21.31
C PHE A 155 6.05 -11.22 -22.38
N ALA A 156 6.17 -10.81 -23.64
CA ALA A 156 5.79 -11.61 -24.79
C ALA A 156 6.76 -11.36 -25.94
N SER A 157 7.21 -12.44 -26.59
CA SER A 157 8.23 -12.39 -27.65
C SER A 157 9.51 -11.68 -27.19
N GLY A 158 9.97 -11.99 -25.98
CA GLY A 158 11.21 -11.46 -25.41
C GLY A 158 11.15 -10.01 -24.90
N GLN A 159 10.09 -9.26 -25.18
CA GLN A 159 9.95 -7.86 -24.77
C GLN A 159 8.93 -7.70 -23.64
N LYS A 160 9.14 -6.72 -22.75
CA LYS A 160 8.16 -6.34 -21.73
C LYS A 160 7.03 -5.57 -22.39
N ARG A 161 5.80 -6.04 -22.24
CA ARG A 161 4.60 -5.50 -22.91
C ARG A 161 3.66 -4.74 -21.98
N GLY A 162 3.73 -5.01 -20.68
CA GLY A 162 2.95 -4.31 -19.67
C GLY A 162 3.47 -4.57 -18.27
N THR A 163 3.08 -3.67 -17.38
CA THR A 163 3.41 -3.74 -15.95
C THR A 163 2.21 -3.27 -15.15
N GLN A 164 1.90 -3.95 -14.05
CA GLN A 164 1.03 -3.45 -12.98
C GLN A 164 1.86 -3.48 -11.69
N CYS A 165 1.76 -2.44 -10.87
CA CYS A 165 2.43 -2.40 -9.57
C CYS A 165 1.49 -1.97 -8.44
N HIS A 166 1.82 -2.43 -7.24
CA HIS A 166 1.24 -2.01 -5.97
C HIS A 166 2.33 -1.48 -5.04
N ASN A 167 1.99 -0.45 -4.26
CA ASN A 167 2.85 -0.05 -3.15
C ASN A 167 2.55 -0.94 -1.93
N ILE A 168 3.57 -1.61 -1.41
CA ILE A 168 3.52 -2.31 -0.12
C ILE A 168 4.08 -1.34 0.91
N VAL A 169 3.20 -0.74 1.70
CA VAL A 169 3.53 0.28 2.70
C VAL A 169 3.16 -0.19 4.10
N LYS A 170 3.65 0.52 5.11
CA LYS A 170 3.33 0.28 6.51
C LYS A 170 1.97 0.87 6.89
#